data_AF-A0A098EK18-F1
#
_entry.id   AF-A0A098EK18-F1
#
_cell.length_a   1.000
_cell.length_b   1.000
_cell.length_c   1.000
_cell.angle_alpha   90.00
_cell.angle_beta   90.00
_cell.angle_gamma   90.00
#
_symmetry.space_group_name_H-M   'P 1'
#
loop_
_entity.id
_entity.type
_entity.pdbx_description
1 polymer ?
#
loop_
_entity_poly.entity_id
_entity_poly.type
_entity_poly.pdbx_seq_one_letter_code
_entity_poly.pdbx_strand_id
1 'polypeptide(L)'
;MAQMLALAIMIFILFIGEMISIRTKAWIPSIFVSGVLFLIGYWTFFPEDIVSLAGVPPVVATMLIYLLITNMGTLLSLEELKNQWRTILIALSGILGIVAFLFAIGTFLFDFQTVVVAIPPLVGGLVSALIMSEGATAAGLPTLAVFAIVIYVVQGFAGYPLTSIMLKREGKMLLKKYRNNELPEQNLVASKKTTEPVKPVKEPRMFARMPEKYNTDFFKFFRLSLVAYLAYLVSTVAAPVVEISPFVLCLLFGVIARSAGFLEKHPLMKANGFGFAIMALLLYIFDGLKTATPSMMLEILYPLVSCIVIGVAGMYVFSFFMGKVLKVSKEMAFAVSLTALYGFPADYIITNEVINSLTKDEKEREVLTSHMLPPMLVAGFITVTIVSVILAGIFVGFL
;
A
#
# COMPACT_ATOMS: atom_id res chain seq x y z
N MET A 1 9.70 -30.47 9.70
CA MET A 1 9.54 -30.34 8.23
C MET A 1 10.87 -29.87 7.64
N ALA A 2 11.28 -30.32 6.45
CA ALA A 2 12.52 -29.83 5.83
C ALA A 2 12.35 -28.37 5.36
N GLN A 3 13.39 -27.53 5.49
CA GLN A 3 13.34 -26.10 5.10
C GLN A 3 12.84 -25.89 3.67
N MET A 4 13.41 -26.63 2.70
CA MET A 4 13.03 -26.48 1.29
C MET A 4 11.57 -26.90 1.02
N LEU A 5 11.04 -27.85 1.81
CA LEU A 5 9.64 -28.23 1.72
C LEU A 5 8.73 -27.14 2.28
N ALA A 6 9.09 -26.54 3.43
CA ALA A 6 8.36 -25.41 4.00
C ALA A 6 8.29 -24.23 3.02
N LEU A 7 9.43 -23.87 2.42
CA LEU A 7 9.50 -22.82 1.41
C LEU A 7 8.64 -23.14 0.18
N ALA A 8 8.74 -24.37 -0.35
CA ALA A 8 7.98 -24.79 -1.52
C ALA A 8 6.46 -24.73 -1.27
N ILE A 9 5.99 -25.22 -0.12
CA ILE A 9 4.56 -25.17 0.25
C ILE A 9 4.07 -23.73 0.35
N MET A 10 4.83 -22.86 1.01
CA MET A 10 4.40 -21.48 1.19
C MET A 10 4.40 -20.67 -0.11
N ILE A 11 5.42 -20.83 -0.96
CA ILE A 11 5.43 -20.21 -2.30
C ILE A 11 4.26 -20.75 -3.14
N PHE A 12 3.97 -22.05 -3.03
CA PHE A 12 2.82 -22.65 -3.72
C PHE A 12 1.49 -22.06 -3.27
N ILE A 13 1.31 -21.77 -1.98
CA ILE A 13 0.12 -21.07 -1.46
C ILE A 13 0.02 -19.66 -2.02
N LEU A 14 1.11 -18.88 -2.00
CA LEU A 14 1.12 -17.53 -2.58
C LEU A 14 0.77 -17.57 -4.08
N PHE A 15 1.31 -18.56 -4.81
CA PHE A 15 0.99 -18.79 -6.21
C PHE A 15 -0.49 -19.15 -6.43
N ILE A 16 -1.09 -20.00 -5.60
CA ILE A 16 -2.54 -20.28 -5.67
C ILE A 16 -3.33 -18.98 -5.48
N GLY A 17 -2.95 -18.15 -4.51
CA GLY A 17 -3.57 -16.85 -4.28
C GLY A 17 -3.53 -15.96 -5.51
N GLU A 18 -2.36 -15.83 -6.14
CA GLU A 18 -2.18 -15.06 -7.36
C GLU A 18 -2.99 -15.65 -8.52
N MET A 19 -2.96 -16.96 -8.71
CA MET A 19 -3.69 -17.67 -9.76
C MET A 19 -5.20 -17.45 -9.65
N ILE A 20 -5.77 -17.50 -8.44
CA ILE A 20 -7.20 -17.22 -8.22
C ILE A 20 -7.50 -15.75 -8.48
N SER A 21 -6.67 -14.83 -7.98
CA SER A 21 -6.82 -13.39 -8.23
C SER A 21 -6.81 -13.06 -9.73
N ILE A 22 -5.91 -13.66 -10.52
CA ILE A 22 -5.86 -13.50 -11.97
C ILE A 22 -7.15 -14.02 -12.64
N ARG A 23 -7.57 -15.24 -12.29
CA ARG A 23 -8.79 -15.85 -12.87
C ARG A 23 -10.06 -15.08 -12.54
N THR A 24 -10.11 -14.48 -11.35
CA THR A 24 -11.24 -13.68 -10.89
C THR A 24 -11.15 -12.20 -11.28
N LYS A 25 -10.12 -11.81 -12.05
CA LYS A 25 -9.87 -10.42 -12.46
C LYS A 25 -9.84 -9.47 -11.26
N ALA A 26 -9.02 -9.84 -10.27
CA ALA A 26 -8.85 -9.14 -9.00
C ALA A 26 -10.13 -8.98 -8.16
N TRP A 27 -11.23 -9.67 -8.48
CA TRP A 27 -12.44 -9.65 -7.64
C TRP A 27 -12.21 -10.32 -6.28
N ILE A 28 -11.40 -11.39 -6.26
CA ILE A 28 -10.91 -12.01 -5.02
C ILE A 28 -9.44 -11.61 -4.82
N PRO A 29 -9.08 -10.91 -3.73
CA PRO A 29 -7.69 -10.55 -3.45
C PRO A 29 -6.78 -11.78 -3.27
N SER A 30 -5.61 -11.78 -3.89
CA SER A 30 -4.59 -12.85 -3.69
C SER A 30 -4.19 -13.02 -2.22
N ILE A 31 -4.09 -11.91 -1.49
CA ILE A 31 -3.77 -11.89 -0.05
C ILE A 31 -4.86 -12.59 0.76
N PHE A 32 -6.13 -12.44 0.39
CA PHE A 32 -7.23 -13.14 1.05
C PHE A 32 -7.13 -14.64 0.90
N VAL A 33 -6.98 -15.12 -0.34
CA VAL A 33 -6.84 -16.55 -0.63
C VAL A 33 -5.63 -17.13 0.11
N SER A 34 -4.49 -16.45 0.03
CA SER A 34 -3.28 -16.84 0.73
C SER A 34 -3.52 -16.91 2.25
N GLY A 35 -4.12 -15.88 2.85
CA GLY A 35 -4.42 -15.84 4.28
C GLY A 35 -5.33 -16.97 4.74
N VAL A 36 -6.38 -17.29 3.98
CA VAL A 36 -7.27 -18.42 4.27
C VAL A 36 -6.51 -19.76 4.19
N LEU A 37 -5.68 -19.96 3.17
CA LEU A 37 -4.87 -21.17 3.03
C LEU A 37 -3.81 -21.30 4.14
N PHE A 38 -3.21 -20.19 4.57
CA PHE A 38 -2.31 -20.17 5.73
C PHE A 38 -3.04 -20.52 7.03
N LEU A 39 -4.23 -19.96 7.28
CA LEU A 39 -5.06 -20.31 8.44
C LEU A 39 -5.40 -21.81 8.45
N ILE A 40 -5.85 -22.35 7.31
CA ILE A 40 -6.10 -23.79 7.17
C ILE A 40 -4.82 -24.58 7.45
N GLY A 41 -3.69 -24.14 6.92
CA GLY A 41 -2.37 -24.73 7.17
C GLY A 41 -2.04 -24.80 8.66
N TYR A 42 -2.12 -23.67 9.38
CA TYR A 42 -1.87 -23.60 10.82
C TYR A 42 -2.84 -24.44 11.65
N TRP A 43 -4.10 -24.56 11.25
CA TRP A 43 -5.08 -25.40 11.96
C TRP A 43 -4.90 -26.90 11.73
N THR A 44 -4.10 -27.32 10.74
CA THR A 44 -4.07 -28.72 10.31
C THR A 44 -2.67 -29.35 10.33
N PHE A 45 -1.69 -28.79 9.63
CA PHE A 45 -0.40 -29.47 9.41
C PHE A 45 0.85 -28.56 9.40
N PHE A 46 0.71 -27.24 9.49
CA PHE A 46 1.86 -26.34 9.58
C PHE A 46 2.48 -26.41 10.98
N PRO A 47 3.82 -26.51 11.09
CA PRO A 47 4.48 -26.15 12.33
C PRO A 47 4.34 -24.63 12.56
N GLU A 48 4.24 -24.22 13.83
CA GLU A 48 4.06 -22.80 14.18
C GLU A 48 5.19 -21.89 13.66
N ASP A 49 6.38 -22.44 13.46
CA ASP A 49 7.57 -21.74 12.98
C ASP A 49 7.83 -21.94 11.48
N ILE A 50 6.85 -22.41 10.69
CA ILE A 50 7.01 -22.72 9.24
C ILE A 50 7.67 -21.57 8.44
N VAL A 51 7.34 -20.32 8.78
CA VAL A 51 7.89 -19.13 8.10
C VAL A 51 9.38 -18.96 8.39
N SER A 52 9.77 -19.15 9.66
CA SER A 52 11.17 -19.17 10.06
C SER A 52 11.92 -20.36 9.44
N LEU A 53 11.29 -21.55 9.43
CA LEU A 53 11.84 -22.76 8.83
C LEU A 53 12.11 -22.63 7.33
N ALA A 54 11.34 -21.82 6.60
CA ALA A 54 11.59 -21.55 5.18
C ALA A 54 12.70 -20.53 4.92
N GLY A 55 13.30 -19.97 5.97
CA GLY A 55 14.38 -18.99 5.87
C GLY A 55 13.94 -17.54 5.94
N VAL A 56 12.74 -17.25 6.46
CA VAL A 56 12.28 -15.87 6.70
C VAL A 56 12.00 -15.64 8.20
N PRO A 57 13.01 -15.72 9.07
CA PRO A 57 12.84 -15.33 10.47
C PRO A 57 12.59 -13.81 10.59
N PRO A 58 12.07 -13.33 11.74
CA PRO A 58 11.74 -11.91 11.96
C PRO A 58 12.87 -10.93 11.62
N VAL A 59 14.12 -11.30 11.88
CA VAL A 59 15.31 -10.46 11.57
C VAL A 59 15.45 -10.22 10.06
N VAL A 60 15.21 -11.25 9.24
CA VAL A 60 15.26 -11.15 7.77
C VAL A 60 14.09 -10.32 7.27
N ALA A 61 12.89 -10.55 7.79
CA ALA A 61 11.72 -9.75 7.43
C ALA A 61 11.93 -8.27 7.74
N THR A 62 12.40 -7.95 8.95
CA THR A 62 12.72 -6.58 9.38
C THR A 62 13.71 -5.92 8.42
N MET A 63 14.83 -6.57 8.10
CA MET A 63 15.79 -6.07 7.12
C MET A 63 15.13 -5.75 5.77
N LEU A 64 14.28 -6.65 5.25
CA LEU A 64 13.60 -6.46 3.98
C LEU A 64 12.56 -5.32 4.03
N ILE A 65 11.89 -5.10 5.17
CA ILE A 65 11.01 -3.94 5.39
C ILE A 65 11.79 -2.64 5.23
N TYR A 66 12.96 -2.50 5.86
CA TYR A 66 13.82 -1.32 5.72
C TYR A 66 14.16 -1.04 4.25
N LEU A 67 14.54 -2.07 3.49
CA LEU A 67 14.88 -1.93 2.07
C LEU A 67 13.65 -1.59 1.22
N LEU A 68 12.52 -2.25 1.47
CA LEU A 68 11.28 -2.04 0.72
C LEU A 68 10.73 -0.63 0.94
N ILE A 69 10.64 -0.17 2.18
CA ILE A 69 10.11 1.17 2.50
C ILE A 69 11.01 2.25 1.92
N THR A 70 12.33 2.10 2.06
CA THR A 70 13.29 3.06 1.45
C THR A 70 13.16 3.06 -0.08
N ASN A 71 13.01 1.89 -0.70
CA ASN A 71 12.75 1.75 -2.14
C ASN A 71 11.41 2.38 -2.53
N MET A 72 10.37 2.25 -1.70
CA MET A 72 9.09 2.89 -1.94
C MET A 72 9.22 4.42 -1.90
N GLY A 73 10.04 4.98 -0.99
CA GLY A 73 10.37 6.41 -0.99
C GLY A 73 10.92 6.93 -2.32
N THR A 74 11.49 6.07 -3.17
CA THR A 74 12.00 6.45 -4.49
C THR A 74 10.95 6.34 -5.61
N LEU A 75 9.68 6.04 -5.34
CA LEU A 75 8.67 5.81 -6.40
C LEU A 75 8.13 7.08 -7.03
N LEU A 76 7.81 8.09 -6.23
CA LEU A 76 7.27 9.36 -6.73
C LEU A 76 8.31 10.45 -6.80
N SER A 77 8.26 11.25 -7.87
CA SER A 77 9.03 12.49 -7.95
C SER A 77 8.31 13.59 -7.19
N LEU A 78 9.06 14.57 -6.68
CA LEU A 78 8.47 15.77 -6.07
C LEU A 78 7.58 16.54 -7.05
N GLU A 79 7.87 16.46 -8.35
CA GLU A 79 7.07 17.07 -9.41
C GLU A 79 5.71 16.37 -9.56
N GLU A 80 5.68 15.03 -9.56
CA GLU A 80 4.45 14.23 -9.60
C GLU A 80 3.55 14.54 -8.39
N LEU A 81 4.14 14.59 -7.19
CA LEU A 81 3.44 14.96 -5.95
C LEU A 81 2.86 16.38 -6.02
N LYS A 82 3.66 17.34 -6.49
CA LYS A 82 3.23 18.74 -6.65
C LYS A 82 2.10 18.87 -7.67
N ASN A 83 2.17 18.14 -8.78
CA ASN A 83 1.14 18.16 -9.82
C ASN A 83 -0.17 17.52 -9.34
N GLN A 84 -0.09 16.56 -8.42
CA GLN A 84 -1.24 15.83 -7.87
C GLN A 84 -1.69 16.32 -6.48
N TRP A 85 -1.37 17.55 -6.10
CA TRP A 85 -1.70 18.08 -4.76
C TRP A 85 -3.19 17.97 -4.39
N ARG A 86 -4.12 18.12 -5.36
CA ARG A 86 -5.57 17.96 -5.11
C ARG A 86 -5.90 16.52 -4.72
N THR A 87 -5.34 15.57 -5.46
CA THR A 87 -5.45 14.13 -5.20
C THR A 87 -4.93 13.80 -3.80
N ILE A 88 -3.78 14.35 -3.42
CA ILE A 88 -3.18 14.16 -2.09
C ILE A 88 -4.13 14.66 -0.99
N LEU A 89 -4.69 15.87 -1.13
CA LEU A 89 -5.61 16.42 -0.14
C LEU A 89 -6.91 15.58 -0.01
N ILE A 90 -7.42 15.05 -1.12
CA ILE A 90 -8.59 14.16 -1.10
C ILE A 90 -8.27 12.84 -0.39
N ALA A 91 -7.13 12.24 -0.72
CA ALA A 91 -6.67 11.01 -0.10
C ALA A 91 -6.50 11.17 1.42
N LEU A 92 -5.84 12.25 1.86
CA LEU A 92 -5.69 12.60 3.27
C LEU A 92 -7.03 12.88 3.96
N SER A 93 -7.96 13.58 3.28
CA SER A 93 -9.31 13.82 3.80
C SER A 93 -10.06 12.50 4.00
N GLY A 94 -9.98 11.57 3.05
CA GLY A 94 -10.60 10.24 3.17
C GLY A 94 -10.06 9.46 4.37
N ILE A 95 -8.75 9.46 4.58
CA ILE A 95 -8.11 8.84 5.75
C ILE A 95 -8.58 9.51 7.05
N LEU A 96 -8.62 10.84 7.08
CA LEU A 96 -9.13 11.58 8.23
C LEU A 96 -10.59 11.22 8.52
N GLY A 97 -11.40 10.99 7.47
CA GLY A 97 -12.77 10.50 7.61
C GLY A 97 -12.84 9.13 8.28
N ILE A 98 -11.94 8.20 7.95
CA ILE A 98 -11.85 6.89 8.62
C ILE A 98 -11.52 7.07 10.10
N VAL A 99 -10.47 7.83 10.39
CA VAL A 99 -10.02 8.11 11.76
C VAL A 99 -11.16 8.73 12.57
N ALA A 100 -11.78 9.78 12.05
CA ALA A 100 -12.86 10.50 12.74
C ALA A 100 -14.08 9.61 12.98
N PHE A 101 -14.53 8.84 11.99
CA PHE A 101 -15.72 7.98 12.14
C PHE A 101 -15.46 6.79 13.04
N LEU A 102 -14.28 6.17 12.98
CA LEU A 102 -13.95 5.07 13.89
C LEU A 102 -13.78 5.56 15.33
N PHE A 103 -13.20 6.73 15.56
CA PHE A 103 -13.20 7.32 16.90
C PHE A 103 -14.57 7.80 17.37
N ALA A 104 -15.42 8.31 16.48
CA ALA A 104 -16.73 8.86 16.85
C ALA A 104 -17.84 7.81 16.94
N ILE A 105 -17.79 6.74 16.16
CA ILE A 105 -18.83 5.69 16.12
C ILE A 105 -18.26 4.37 16.62
N GLY A 106 -17.04 4.01 16.20
CA GLY A 106 -16.41 2.75 16.58
C GLY A 106 -16.18 2.63 18.10
N THR A 107 -15.82 3.72 18.78
CA THR A 107 -15.62 3.71 20.26
C THR A 107 -16.91 3.52 21.06
N PHE A 108 -18.09 3.71 20.46
CA PHE A 108 -19.36 3.34 21.08
C PHE A 108 -19.69 1.85 20.93
N LEU A 109 -19.07 1.18 19.96
CA LEU A 109 -19.32 -0.23 19.65
C LEU A 109 -18.21 -1.15 20.19
N PHE A 110 -16.98 -0.64 20.29
CA PHE A 110 -15.77 -1.38 20.62
C PHE A 110 -14.93 -0.62 21.64
N ASP A 111 -14.06 -1.34 22.33
CA ASP A 111 -13.07 -0.74 23.21
C ASP A 111 -12.03 0.09 22.42
N PHE A 112 -11.32 0.95 23.14
CA PHE A 112 -10.34 1.87 22.56
C PHE A 112 -9.22 1.15 21.81
N GLN A 113 -8.72 0.01 22.33
CA GLN A 113 -7.62 -0.72 21.73
C GLN A 113 -8.04 -1.35 20.40
N THR A 114 -9.26 -1.90 20.33
CA THR A 114 -9.84 -2.40 19.06
C THR A 114 -9.87 -1.32 17.98
N VAL A 115 -10.31 -0.10 18.32
CA VAL A 115 -10.36 1.03 17.37
C VAL A 115 -8.96 1.48 16.94
N VAL A 116 -8.04 1.62 17.89
CA VAL A 116 -6.65 2.01 17.64
C VAL A 116 -5.95 1.00 16.74
N VAL A 117 -6.11 -0.30 17.00
CA VAL A 117 -5.53 -1.36 16.18
C VAL A 117 -6.15 -1.41 14.80
N ALA A 118 -7.44 -1.12 14.65
CA ALA A 118 -8.13 -1.22 13.37
C ALA A 118 -7.73 -0.15 12.35
N ILE A 119 -7.51 1.09 12.81
CA ILE A 119 -7.36 2.25 11.92
C ILE A 119 -6.15 2.12 10.98
N PRO A 120 -4.90 1.91 11.45
CA PRO A 120 -3.74 1.90 10.57
C PRO A 120 -3.73 0.79 9.51
N PRO A 121 -4.09 -0.47 9.82
CA PRO A 121 -4.24 -1.52 8.82
C PRO A 121 -5.36 -1.20 7.81
N LEU A 122 -6.46 -0.56 8.27
CA LEU A 122 -7.60 -0.22 7.41
C LEU A 122 -7.26 0.85 6.36
N VAL A 123 -6.40 1.80 6.69
CA VAL A 123 -6.00 2.90 5.79
C VAL A 123 -4.66 2.66 5.10
N GLY A 124 -4.19 1.42 5.17
CA GLY A 124 -2.78 1.13 4.98
C GLY A 124 -2.45 -0.18 4.31
N GLY A 125 -1.14 -0.33 4.15
CA GLY A 125 -0.55 -1.48 3.51
C GLY A 125 -0.10 -2.54 4.48
N LEU A 126 0.60 -3.49 3.90
CA LEU A 126 1.31 -4.57 4.56
C LEU A 126 2.01 -4.12 5.85
N VAL A 127 2.83 -3.08 5.74
CA VAL A 127 3.71 -2.61 6.82
C VAL A 127 2.92 -2.11 8.03
N SER A 128 1.84 -1.34 7.85
CA SER A 128 1.04 -0.85 8.98
C SER A 128 0.32 -1.97 9.72
N ALA A 129 -0.10 -3.02 9.02
CA ALA A 129 -0.68 -4.21 9.63
C ALA A 129 0.33 -4.94 10.53
N LEU A 130 1.57 -5.05 10.07
CA LEU A 130 2.66 -5.63 10.86
C LEU A 130 2.98 -4.81 12.11
N ILE A 131 3.17 -3.50 11.98
CA ILE A 131 3.48 -2.62 13.12
C ILE A 131 2.41 -2.74 14.22
N MET A 132 1.13 -2.69 13.84
CA MET A 132 0.04 -2.83 14.81
C MET A 132 -0.08 -4.24 15.38
N SER A 133 0.19 -5.27 14.58
CA SER A 133 0.20 -6.65 15.06
C SER A 133 1.31 -6.89 16.08
N GLU A 134 2.53 -6.42 15.81
CA GLU A 134 3.67 -6.53 16.72
C GLU A 134 3.43 -5.73 18.01
N GLY A 135 2.93 -4.49 17.88
CA GLY A 135 2.59 -3.66 19.04
C GLY A 135 1.51 -4.27 19.92
N ALA A 136 0.42 -4.76 19.32
CA ALA A 136 -0.63 -5.47 20.06
C ALA A 136 -0.10 -6.74 20.73
N THR A 137 0.79 -7.48 20.08
CA THR A 137 1.46 -8.65 20.68
C THR A 137 2.30 -8.26 21.89
N ALA A 138 3.10 -7.19 21.77
CA ALA A 138 3.94 -6.67 22.85
C ALA A 138 3.11 -6.15 24.04
N ALA A 139 1.92 -5.60 23.77
CA ALA A 139 0.95 -5.15 24.77
C ALA A 139 0.14 -6.30 25.41
N GLY A 140 0.35 -7.57 25.01
CA GLY A 140 -0.38 -8.72 25.54
C GLY A 140 -1.80 -8.87 24.98
N LEU A 141 -2.06 -8.35 23.77
CA LEU A 141 -3.36 -8.34 23.09
C LEU A 141 -3.34 -9.25 21.84
N PRO A 142 -3.19 -10.59 21.99
CA PRO A 142 -2.98 -11.50 20.86
C PRO A 142 -4.17 -11.55 19.88
N THR A 143 -5.41 -11.41 20.37
CA THR A 143 -6.60 -11.33 19.50
C THR A 143 -6.56 -10.08 18.62
N LEU A 144 -6.10 -8.95 19.15
CA LEU A 144 -5.97 -7.71 18.37
C LEU A 144 -4.77 -7.76 17.42
N ALA A 145 -3.70 -8.50 17.77
CA ALA A 145 -2.60 -8.73 16.84
C ALA A 145 -3.09 -9.45 15.56
N VAL A 146 -3.83 -10.55 15.74
CA VAL A 146 -4.48 -11.27 14.62
C VAL A 146 -5.46 -10.36 13.88
N PHE A 147 -6.25 -9.56 14.62
CA PHE A 147 -7.22 -8.62 14.05
C PHE A 147 -6.57 -7.62 13.08
N ALA A 148 -5.41 -7.07 13.41
CA ALA A 148 -4.67 -6.15 12.53
C ALA A 148 -4.34 -6.79 11.18
N ILE A 149 -3.88 -8.04 11.18
CA ILE A 149 -3.57 -8.81 9.98
C ILE A 149 -4.84 -9.13 9.19
N VAL A 150 -5.90 -9.56 9.88
CA VAL A 150 -7.18 -9.93 9.24
C VAL A 150 -7.85 -8.72 8.57
N ILE A 151 -7.77 -7.53 9.15
CA ILE A 151 -8.23 -6.30 8.49
C ILE A 151 -7.52 -6.12 7.15
N TYR A 152 -6.19 -6.19 7.13
CA TYR A 152 -5.41 -6.06 5.90
C TYR A 152 -5.80 -7.10 4.84
N VAL A 153 -6.06 -8.33 5.27
CA VAL A 153 -6.45 -9.44 4.40
C VAL A 153 -7.86 -9.25 3.80
N VAL A 154 -8.80 -8.66 4.54
CA VAL A 154 -10.23 -8.60 4.16
C VAL A 154 -10.64 -7.25 3.55
N GLN A 155 -9.99 -6.14 3.91
CA GLN A 155 -10.37 -4.79 3.47
C GLN A 155 -10.43 -4.61 1.94
N GLY A 156 -9.63 -5.38 1.20
CA GLY A 156 -9.62 -5.36 -0.27
C GLY A 156 -10.99 -5.68 -0.89
N PHE A 157 -11.84 -6.47 -0.21
CA PHE A 157 -13.20 -6.76 -0.67
C PHE A 157 -14.13 -5.54 -0.63
N ALA A 158 -13.86 -4.57 0.24
CA ALA A 158 -14.57 -3.30 0.19
C ALA A 158 -13.96 -2.39 -0.88
N GLY A 159 -12.62 -2.28 -0.91
CA GLY A 159 -11.91 -1.39 -1.82
C GLY A 159 -12.11 -1.68 -3.30
N TYR A 160 -11.83 -2.91 -3.75
CA TYR A 160 -11.80 -3.21 -5.19
C TYR A 160 -13.14 -2.99 -5.91
N PRO A 161 -14.27 -3.51 -5.40
CA PRO A 161 -15.55 -3.35 -6.08
C PRO A 161 -16.01 -1.88 -6.08
N LEU A 162 -15.86 -1.18 -4.95
CA LEU A 162 -16.24 0.23 -4.84
C LEU A 162 -15.41 1.10 -5.79
N THR A 163 -14.09 0.90 -5.85
CA THR A 163 -13.23 1.61 -6.80
C THR A 163 -13.63 1.33 -8.24
N SER A 164 -13.83 0.06 -8.61
CA SER A 164 -14.23 -0.30 -9.97
C SER A 164 -15.54 0.38 -10.39
N ILE A 165 -16.54 0.44 -9.51
CA ILE A 165 -17.82 1.12 -9.78
C ILE A 165 -17.61 2.62 -9.94
N MET A 166 -16.84 3.26 -9.05
CA MET A 166 -16.58 4.70 -9.12
C MET A 166 -15.80 5.08 -10.38
N LEU A 167 -14.73 4.35 -10.69
CA LEU A 167 -13.94 4.59 -11.90
C LEU A 167 -14.75 4.35 -13.17
N LYS A 168 -15.66 3.35 -13.20
CA LYS A 168 -16.56 3.15 -14.35
C LYS A 168 -17.49 4.35 -14.56
N ARG A 169 -18.00 4.94 -13.47
CA ARG A 169 -18.85 6.14 -13.54
C ARG A 169 -18.05 7.37 -13.98
N GLU A 170 -16.85 7.55 -13.43
CA GLU A 170 -15.94 8.62 -13.82
C GLU A 170 -15.56 8.53 -15.29
N GLY A 171 -15.12 7.37 -15.75
CA GLY A 171 -14.72 7.17 -17.14
C GLY A 171 -15.88 7.38 -18.12
N LYS A 172 -17.11 6.95 -17.79
CA LYS A 172 -18.29 7.28 -18.61
C LYS A 172 -18.57 8.79 -18.68
N MET A 173 -18.37 9.51 -17.58
CA MET A 173 -18.50 10.97 -17.57
C MET A 173 -17.43 11.63 -18.45
N LEU A 174 -16.17 11.19 -18.33
CA LEU A 174 -15.06 11.71 -19.14
C LEU A 174 -15.26 11.44 -20.63
N LEU A 175 -15.70 10.24 -21.01
CA LEU A 175 -16.01 9.91 -22.41
C LEU A 175 -17.13 10.79 -22.97
N LYS A 176 -18.18 11.06 -22.17
CA LYS A 176 -19.27 11.96 -22.60
C LYS A 176 -18.74 13.37 -22.86
N LYS A 177 -17.91 13.91 -21.97
CA LYS A 177 -17.28 15.23 -22.16
C LYS A 177 -16.33 15.26 -23.35
N TYR A 178 -15.55 14.20 -23.55
CA TYR A 178 -14.65 14.08 -24.69
C TYR A 178 -15.40 14.10 -26.02
N ARG A 179 -16.43 13.26 -26.16
CA ARG A 179 -17.25 13.16 -27.38
C ARG A 179 -18.03 14.44 -27.69
N ASN A 180 -18.33 15.23 -26.66
CA ASN A 180 -18.99 16.53 -26.79
C ASN A 180 -18.00 17.70 -27.05
N ASN A 181 -16.69 17.44 -27.19
CA ASN A 181 -15.64 18.45 -27.27
C ASN A 181 -15.60 19.43 -26.06
N GLU A 182 -16.09 18.99 -24.90
CA GLU A 182 -16.12 19.76 -23.65
C GLU A 182 -14.82 19.59 -22.83
N LEU A 183 -13.92 18.70 -23.25
CA LEU A 183 -12.58 18.58 -22.70
C LEU A 183 -11.61 19.44 -23.54
N PRO A 184 -11.03 20.52 -22.98
CA PRO A 184 -10.03 21.28 -23.69
C PRO A 184 -8.83 20.38 -24.04
N GLU A 185 -8.44 20.33 -25.31
CA GLU A 185 -7.24 19.60 -25.77
C GLU A 185 -5.96 20.03 -25.00
N GLN A 186 -5.98 21.18 -24.33
CA GLN A 186 -4.90 21.66 -23.46
C GLN A 186 -4.60 20.76 -22.25
N ASN A 187 -5.55 19.95 -21.75
CA ASN A 187 -5.27 18.98 -20.67
C ASN A 187 -4.55 17.72 -21.17
N LEU A 188 -4.72 17.36 -22.45
CA LEU A 188 -3.94 16.29 -23.09
C LEU A 188 -2.46 16.71 -23.22
N VAL A 189 -2.19 18.00 -23.42
CA VAL A 189 -0.83 18.54 -23.54
C VAL A 189 -0.14 18.72 -22.19
N ALA A 190 -0.88 18.98 -21.10
CA ALA A 190 -0.32 18.94 -19.74
C ALA A 190 0.15 17.52 -19.37
N SER A 191 -0.56 16.49 -19.84
CA SER A 191 -0.09 15.10 -19.77
C SER A 191 1.09 14.85 -20.71
N LYS A 192 1.13 15.46 -21.91
CA LYS A 192 2.32 15.42 -22.80
C LYS A 192 3.56 16.11 -22.25
N LYS A 193 3.48 17.08 -21.33
CA LYS A 193 4.69 17.58 -20.65
C LYS A 193 5.30 16.55 -19.67
N THR A 194 4.53 15.55 -19.28
CA THR A 194 5.02 14.37 -18.54
C THR A 194 5.36 13.17 -19.45
N THR A 195 4.98 13.20 -20.74
CA THR A 195 5.29 12.18 -21.75
C THR A 195 5.96 12.75 -23.01
N GLU A 196 6.66 13.87 -22.91
CA GLU A 196 7.82 14.10 -23.77
C GLU A 196 8.87 13.07 -23.36
N PRO A 197 9.68 12.52 -24.30
CA PRO A 197 10.85 11.77 -23.92
C PRO A 197 11.78 12.78 -23.22
N VAL A 198 11.61 12.93 -21.91
CA VAL A 198 12.61 13.51 -21.03
C VAL A 198 13.87 12.77 -21.42
N LYS A 199 14.81 13.47 -22.09
CA LYS A 199 16.15 12.96 -22.39
C LYS A 199 16.53 12.07 -21.22
N PRO A 200 16.85 10.78 -21.39
CA PRO A 200 16.98 9.87 -20.28
C PRO A 200 17.99 10.47 -19.32
N VAL A 201 17.49 11.10 -18.25
CA VAL A 201 18.35 11.62 -17.21
C VAL A 201 18.88 10.36 -16.60
N LYS A 202 20.18 10.09 -16.79
CA LYS A 202 20.86 8.95 -16.18
C LYS A 202 20.70 9.10 -14.66
N GLU A 203 19.66 8.47 -14.13
CA GLU A 203 19.49 8.27 -12.70
C GLU A 203 20.35 7.08 -12.28
N PRO A 204 21.08 7.17 -11.17
CA PRO A 204 21.15 8.30 -10.22
C PRO A 204 22.04 9.46 -10.72
N ARG A 205 21.57 10.71 -10.61
CA ARG A 205 22.25 11.91 -11.15
C ARG A 205 23.65 12.13 -10.57
N MET A 206 23.84 11.83 -9.28
CA MET A 206 25.12 11.98 -8.59
C MET A 206 26.20 11.06 -9.16
N PHE A 207 25.81 9.95 -9.79
CA PHE A 207 26.72 8.99 -10.42
C PHE A 207 26.60 8.97 -11.95
N ALA A 208 26.03 10.02 -12.56
CA ALA A 208 25.84 10.07 -14.02
C ALA A 208 27.18 10.03 -14.81
N ARG A 209 28.29 10.43 -14.19
CA ARG A 209 29.65 10.37 -14.76
C ARG A 209 30.36 9.04 -14.49
N MET A 210 29.77 8.15 -13.68
CA MET A 210 30.35 6.85 -13.37
C MET A 210 30.22 5.90 -14.58
N PRO A 211 31.27 5.14 -14.94
CA PRO A 211 31.16 4.10 -15.96
C PRO A 211 30.07 3.08 -15.58
N GLU A 212 29.20 2.72 -16.53
CA GLU A 212 28.05 1.83 -16.28
C GLU A 212 28.46 0.46 -15.72
N LYS A 213 29.67 -0.02 -16.03
CA LYS A 213 30.25 -1.26 -15.49
C LYS A 213 30.31 -1.31 -13.95
N TYR A 214 30.29 -0.15 -13.27
CA TYR A 214 30.28 -0.08 -11.81
C TYR A 214 28.88 0.09 -11.22
N ASN A 215 27.84 0.34 -12.04
CA ASN A 215 26.45 0.39 -11.60
C ASN A 215 25.83 -1.02 -11.48
N THR A 216 26.51 -1.89 -10.73
CA THR A 216 26.12 -3.29 -10.49
C THR A 216 24.92 -3.39 -9.54
N ASP A 217 24.34 -4.58 -9.40
CA ASP A 217 23.22 -4.79 -8.47
C ASP A 217 23.64 -4.61 -7.02
N PHE A 218 24.86 -5.04 -6.65
CA PHE A 218 25.42 -4.77 -5.32
C PHE A 218 25.60 -3.29 -5.05
N PHE A 219 25.96 -2.48 -6.04
CA PHE A 219 26.07 -1.04 -5.86
C PHE A 219 24.70 -0.38 -5.59
N LYS A 220 23.63 -0.88 -6.23
CA LYS A 220 22.26 -0.43 -5.95
C LYS A 220 21.82 -0.84 -4.54
N PHE A 221 22.06 -2.10 -4.15
CA PHE A 221 21.79 -2.58 -2.79
C PHE A 221 22.56 -1.78 -1.74
N PHE A 222 23.86 -1.55 -1.94
CA PHE A 222 24.67 -0.77 -1.01
C PHE A 222 24.08 0.62 -0.76
N ARG A 223 23.75 1.36 -1.84
CA ARG A 223 23.19 2.72 -1.70
C ARG A 223 21.83 2.69 -1.03
N LEU A 224 20.97 1.74 -1.39
CA LEU A 224 19.66 1.59 -0.77
C LEU A 224 19.77 1.27 0.73
N SER A 225 20.59 0.27 1.09
CA SER A 225 20.83 -0.12 2.48
C SER A 225 21.49 1.00 3.29
N LEU A 226 22.39 1.78 2.69
CA LEU A 226 23.01 2.93 3.34
C LEU A 226 21.96 3.99 3.70
N VAL A 227 21.05 4.31 2.77
CA VAL A 227 19.96 5.28 3.04
C VAL A 227 19.03 4.76 4.13
N ALA A 228 18.68 3.47 4.10
CA ALA A 228 17.86 2.84 5.14
C ALA A 228 18.56 2.85 6.51
N TYR A 229 19.87 2.58 6.54
CA TYR A 229 20.68 2.61 7.75
C TYR A 229 20.79 4.03 8.33
N LEU A 230 20.97 5.05 7.49
CA LEU A 230 20.97 6.44 7.93
C LEU A 230 19.63 6.84 8.56
N ALA A 231 18.51 6.42 7.97
CA ALA A 231 17.19 6.63 8.56
C ALA A 231 17.04 5.96 9.93
N TYR A 232 17.52 4.72 10.07
CA TYR A 232 17.56 4.01 11.35
C TYR A 232 18.43 4.74 12.39
N LEU A 233 19.63 5.19 12.02
CA LEU A 233 20.51 5.94 12.93
C LEU A 233 19.88 7.26 13.40
N VAL A 234 19.17 7.96 12.52
CA VAL A 234 18.45 9.18 12.92
C VAL A 234 17.32 8.85 13.89
N SER A 235 16.59 7.74 13.69
CA SER A 235 15.58 7.27 14.64
C SER A 235 16.18 7.03 16.03
N THR A 236 17.31 6.31 16.11
CA THR A 236 17.92 5.96 17.39
C THR A 236 18.53 7.16 18.11
N VAL A 237 19.15 8.09 17.38
CA VAL A 237 19.71 9.33 17.94
C VAL A 237 18.61 10.31 18.36
N ALA A 238 17.49 10.34 17.64
CA ALA A 238 16.36 11.21 17.98
C ALA A 238 15.52 10.67 19.15
N ALA A 239 15.49 9.35 19.39
CA ALA A 239 14.66 8.70 20.39
C ALA A 239 14.65 9.35 21.80
N PRO A 240 15.78 9.87 22.34
CA PRO A 240 15.77 10.55 23.65
C PRO A 240 15.00 11.87 23.68
N VAL A 241 14.75 12.49 22.51
CA VAL A 241 14.08 13.79 22.37
C VAL A 241 12.69 13.63 21.76
N VAL A 242 12.59 12.85 20.68
CA VAL A 242 11.36 12.53 19.97
C VAL A 242 11.44 11.10 19.43
N GLU A 243 10.49 10.26 19.81
CA GLU A 243 10.37 8.92 19.26
C GLU A 243 9.72 8.97 17.87
N ILE A 244 10.51 8.70 16.83
CA ILE A 244 10.05 8.67 15.43
C ILE A 244 10.30 7.27 14.90
N SER A 245 9.24 6.63 14.38
CA SER A 245 9.35 5.32 13.75
C SER A 245 10.44 5.32 12.66
N PRO A 246 11.39 4.37 12.71
CA PRO A 246 12.47 4.30 11.73
C PRO A 246 11.95 4.08 10.31
N PHE A 247 10.78 3.44 10.17
CA PHE A 247 10.13 3.20 8.88
C PHE A 247 9.62 4.50 8.23
N VAL A 248 9.09 5.43 9.03
CA VAL A 248 8.71 6.76 8.54
C VAL A 248 9.95 7.51 8.03
N LEU A 249 11.07 7.40 8.75
CA LEU A 249 12.33 8.01 8.33
C LEU A 249 12.90 7.35 7.07
N CYS A 250 12.80 6.03 6.90
CA CYS A 250 13.25 5.33 5.69
C CYS A 250 12.56 5.85 4.43
N LEU A 251 11.26 6.08 4.53
CA LEU A 251 10.47 6.65 3.45
C LEU A 251 10.93 8.08 3.12
N LEU A 252 11.06 8.94 4.12
CA LEU A 252 11.53 10.32 3.96
C LEU A 252 12.92 10.36 3.34
N PHE A 253 13.85 9.57 3.86
CA PHE A 253 15.21 9.46 3.36
C PHE A 253 15.26 8.91 1.94
N GLY A 254 14.37 7.98 1.57
CA GLY A 254 14.20 7.51 0.18
C GLY A 254 13.82 8.65 -0.78
N VAL A 255 12.85 9.49 -0.40
CA VAL A 255 12.43 10.66 -1.20
C VAL A 255 13.59 11.66 -1.33
N ILE A 256 14.27 11.98 -0.22
CA ILE A 256 15.40 12.91 -0.20
C ILE A 256 16.55 12.37 -1.06
N ALA A 257 16.93 11.10 -0.89
CA ALA A 257 18.04 10.50 -1.61
C ALA A 257 17.76 10.37 -3.12
N ARG A 258 16.52 10.10 -3.53
CA ARG A 258 16.13 10.19 -4.94
C ARG A 258 16.20 11.61 -5.46
N SER A 259 15.69 12.58 -4.70
CA SER A 259 15.65 13.99 -5.11
C SER A 259 17.05 14.60 -5.23
N ALA A 260 17.96 14.24 -4.31
CA ALA A 260 19.38 14.57 -4.37
C ALA A 260 20.11 13.83 -5.51
N GLY A 261 19.48 12.84 -6.14
CA GLY A 261 20.06 12.04 -7.21
C GLY A 261 21.07 11.01 -6.74
N PHE A 262 21.06 10.63 -5.45
CA PHE A 262 21.86 9.55 -4.89
C PHE A 262 21.24 8.16 -5.16
N LEU A 263 19.91 8.05 -5.07
CA LEU A 263 19.15 6.87 -5.48
C LEU A 263 18.43 7.11 -6.81
N GLU A 264 18.29 6.07 -7.62
CA GLU A 264 17.41 6.04 -8.78
C GLU A 264 15.98 5.65 -8.38
N LYS A 265 15.01 5.83 -9.29
CA LYS A 265 13.67 5.25 -9.14
C LYS A 265 13.75 3.71 -9.09
N HIS A 266 13.09 3.09 -8.11
CA HIS A 266 13.03 1.63 -7.88
C HIS A 266 14.40 0.91 -7.82
N PRO A 267 15.34 1.30 -6.94
CA PRO A 267 16.67 0.69 -6.88
C PRO A 267 16.61 -0.83 -6.59
N LEU A 268 15.67 -1.27 -5.73
CA LEU A 268 15.53 -2.68 -5.36
C LEU A 268 15.01 -3.54 -6.52
N MET A 269 14.10 -2.99 -7.33
CA MET A 269 13.60 -3.66 -8.53
C MET A 269 14.69 -3.76 -9.60
N LYS A 270 15.46 -2.68 -9.80
CA LYS A 270 16.60 -2.64 -10.73
C LYS A 270 17.76 -3.54 -10.31
N ALA A 271 17.79 -3.98 -9.05
CA ALA A 271 18.75 -4.94 -8.53
C ALA A 271 18.18 -6.37 -8.45
N ASN A 272 17.01 -6.64 -9.06
CA ASN A 272 16.30 -7.93 -9.04
C ASN A 272 15.90 -8.44 -7.64
N GLY A 273 15.89 -7.57 -6.62
CA GLY A 273 15.57 -7.95 -5.24
C GLY A 273 14.10 -7.80 -4.85
N PHE A 274 13.31 -7.06 -5.64
CA PHE A 274 11.96 -6.64 -5.24
C PHE A 274 10.98 -7.81 -5.05
N GLY A 275 10.93 -8.75 -5.99
CA GLY A 275 10.02 -9.89 -5.92
C GLY A 275 10.29 -10.79 -4.71
N PHE A 276 11.57 -11.09 -4.45
CA PHE A 276 11.98 -11.85 -3.27
C PHE A 276 11.63 -11.13 -1.96
N ALA A 277 11.87 -9.81 -1.90
CA ALA A 277 11.56 -9.03 -0.72
C ALA A 277 10.06 -9.01 -0.41
N ILE A 278 9.21 -8.83 -1.43
CA ILE A 278 7.75 -8.88 -1.28
C ILE A 278 7.29 -10.28 -0.87
N MET A 279 7.83 -11.34 -1.47
CA MET A 279 7.51 -12.72 -1.10
C MET A 279 7.78 -12.96 0.39
N ALA A 280 9.02 -12.69 0.85
CA ALA A 280 9.40 -12.89 2.24
C ALA A 280 8.54 -12.04 3.20
N LEU A 281 8.24 -10.81 2.82
CA LEU A 281 7.38 -9.94 3.60
C LEU A 281 5.94 -10.47 3.71
N LEU A 282 5.37 -11.02 2.62
CA LEU A 282 4.06 -11.68 2.64
C LEU A 282 4.05 -12.90 3.56
N LEU A 283 5.11 -13.72 3.53
CA LEU A 283 5.26 -14.85 4.45
C LEU A 283 5.26 -14.38 5.90
N TYR A 284 5.98 -13.30 6.21
CA TYR A 284 6.08 -12.76 7.55
C TYR A 284 4.75 -12.23 8.10
N ILE A 285 3.90 -11.61 7.26
CA ILE A 285 2.52 -11.25 7.66
C ILE A 285 1.73 -12.47 8.06
N PHE A 286 1.78 -13.50 7.23
CA PHE A 286 0.98 -14.69 7.45
C PHE A 286 1.49 -15.48 8.65
N ASP A 287 2.77 -15.32 9.04
CA ASP A 287 3.27 -15.77 10.35
C ASP A 287 2.47 -15.17 11.52
N GLY A 288 1.99 -13.93 11.38
CA GLY A 288 1.12 -13.28 12.36
C GLY A 288 -0.24 -13.95 12.55
N LEU A 289 -0.63 -14.89 11.67
CA LEU A 289 -1.85 -15.69 11.79
C LEU A 289 -1.64 -17.02 12.53
N LYS A 290 -0.41 -17.38 12.93
CA LYS A 290 -0.13 -18.68 13.56
C LYS A 290 -0.84 -18.92 14.88
N THR A 291 -1.17 -17.85 15.60
CA THR A 291 -1.92 -17.90 16.87
C THR A 291 -3.43 -17.76 16.67
N ALA A 292 -3.89 -17.55 15.44
CA ALA A 292 -5.30 -17.35 15.15
C ALA A 292 -6.07 -18.67 15.31
N THR A 293 -6.98 -18.74 16.28
CA THR A 293 -7.88 -19.89 16.44
C THR A 293 -9.22 -19.66 15.74
N PRO A 294 -9.98 -20.72 15.39
CA PRO A 294 -11.32 -20.55 14.83
C PRO A 294 -12.27 -19.71 15.70
N SER A 295 -12.17 -19.83 17.04
CA SER A 295 -12.95 -19.00 17.96
C SER A 295 -12.53 -17.53 17.91
N MET A 296 -11.23 -17.22 17.89
CA MET A 296 -10.73 -15.85 17.70
C MET A 296 -11.24 -15.25 16.37
N MET A 297 -11.25 -16.04 15.29
CA MET A 297 -11.75 -15.58 13.99
C MET A 297 -13.25 -15.20 14.03
N LEU A 298 -14.05 -15.94 14.81
CA LEU A 298 -15.47 -15.62 15.02
C LEU A 298 -15.64 -14.37 15.88
N GLU A 299 -14.84 -14.22 16.94
CA GLU A 299 -14.87 -13.05 17.82
C GLU A 299 -14.56 -11.75 17.07
N ILE A 300 -13.54 -11.76 16.20
CA ILE A 300 -13.12 -10.55 15.46
C ILE A 300 -14.01 -10.23 14.26
N LEU A 301 -14.89 -11.14 13.83
CA LEU A 301 -15.69 -10.96 12.61
C LEU A 301 -16.63 -9.74 12.71
N TYR A 302 -17.29 -9.56 13.87
CA TYR A 302 -18.18 -8.43 14.09
C TYR A 302 -17.42 -7.09 14.14
N PRO A 303 -16.33 -6.93 14.93
CA PRO A 303 -15.46 -5.77 14.85
C PRO A 303 -14.92 -5.49 13.45
N LEU A 304 -14.49 -6.52 12.73
CA LEU A 304 -13.91 -6.40 11.39
C LEU A 304 -14.87 -5.76 10.40
N VAL A 305 -16.06 -6.34 10.24
CA VAL A 305 -17.05 -5.87 9.27
C VAL A 305 -17.52 -4.47 9.67
N SER A 306 -17.76 -4.23 10.95
CA SER A 306 -18.21 -2.94 11.46
C SER A 306 -17.17 -1.84 11.22
N CYS A 307 -15.89 -2.10 11.53
CA CYS A 307 -14.82 -1.14 11.31
C CYS A 307 -14.64 -0.82 9.82
N ILE A 308 -14.71 -1.82 8.93
CA ILE A 308 -14.64 -1.58 7.48
C ILE A 308 -15.81 -0.71 7.01
N VAL A 309 -17.05 -1.03 7.43
CA VAL A 309 -18.24 -0.27 7.02
C VAL A 309 -18.20 1.16 7.53
N ILE A 310 -17.88 1.37 8.81
CA ILE A 310 -17.78 2.69 9.44
C ILE A 310 -16.65 3.50 8.79
N GLY A 311 -15.50 2.87 8.59
CA GLY A 311 -14.35 3.50 7.93
C GLY A 311 -14.68 3.93 6.51
N VAL A 312 -15.20 3.04 5.68
CA VAL A 312 -15.59 3.36 4.29
C VAL A 312 -16.66 4.45 4.23
N ALA A 313 -17.61 4.45 5.17
CA ALA A 313 -18.60 5.53 5.27
C ALA A 313 -17.96 6.88 5.60
N GLY A 314 -17.09 6.94 6.61
CA GLY A 314 -16.34 8.15 6.95
C GLY A 314 -15.46 8.66 5.81
N MET A 315 -14.76 7.73 5.14
CA MET A 315 -13.97 8.00 3.95
C MET A 315 -14.81 8.63 2.84
N TYR A 316 -15.99 8.08 2.56
CA TYR A 316 -16.90 8.59 1.54
C TYR A 316 -17.33 10.03 1.84
N VAL A 317 -17.76 10.29 3.08
CA VAL A 317 -18.26 11.61 3.49
C VAL A 317 -17.17 12.68 3.33
N PHE A 318 -15.97 12.42 3.86
CA PHE A 318 -14.87 13.40 3.82
C PHE A 318 -14.28 13.59 2.42
N SER A 319 -14.16 12.51 1.64
CA SER A 319 -13.68 12.60 0.26
C SER A 319 -14.69 13.32 -0.63
N PHE A 320 -15.99 13.14 -0.41
CA PHE A 320 -17.05 13.87 -1.11
C PHE A 320 -16.96 15.38 -0.87
N PHE A 321 -16.84 15.80 0.40
CA PHE A 321 -16.70 17.22 0.72
C PHE A 321 -15.42 17.83 0.14
N MET A 322 -14.28 17.14 0.28
CA MET A 322 -13.02 17.61 -0.26
C MET A 322 -13.02 17.66 -1.80
N GLY A 323 -13.62 16.67 -2.46
CA GLY A 323 -13.82 16.67 -3.91
C GLY A 323 -14.61 17.88 -4.38
N LYS A 324 -15.69 18.24 -3.67
CA LYS A 324 -16.50 19.43 -3.96
C LYS A 324 -15.69 20.73 -3.82
N VAL A 325 -14.89 20.86 -2.76
CA VAL A 325 -14.03 22.03 -2.51
C VAL A 325 -12.97 22.17 -3.62
N LEU A 326 -12.35 21.06 -4.02
CA LEU A 326 -11.24 21.05 -4.98
C LEU A 326 -11.70 20.92 -6.45
N LYS A 327 -13.01 20.92 -6.70
CA LYS A 327 -13.64 20.76 -8.02
C LYS A 327 -13.20 19.47 -8.73
N VAL A 328 -13.05 18.39 -7.98
CA VAL A 328 -12.85 17.02 -8.48
C VAL A 328 -14.21 16.31 -8.41
N SER A 329 -14.51 15.45 -9.38
CA SER A 329 -15.77 14.70 -9.36
C SER A 329 -15.87 13.85 -8.10
N LYS A 330 -17.11 13.60 -7.63
CA LYS A 330 -17.34 12.77 -6.45
C LYS A 330 -16.87 11.32 -6.67
N GLU A 331 -17.00 10.82 -7.90
CA GLU A 331 -16.55 9.49 -8.31
C GLU A 331 -15.03 9.38 -8.20
N MET A 332 -14.30 10.33 -8.79
CA MET A 332 -12.84 10.32 -8.75
C MET A 332 -12.33 10.58 -7.33
N ALA A 333 -12.96 11.50 -6.59
CA ALA A 333 -12.56 11.80 -5.23
C ALA A 333 -12.69 10.57 -4.32
N PHE A 334 -13.81 9.84 -4.41
CA PHE A 334 -13.97 8.63 -3.62
C PHE A 334 -13.07 7.49 -4.09
N ALA A 335 -12.89 7.30 -5.41
CA ALA A 335 -11.96 6.31 -5.95
C ALA A 335 -10.51 6.54 -5.47
N VAL A 336 -10.08 7.81 -5.44
CA VAL A 336 -8.79 8.24 -4.90
C VAL A 336 -8.65 7.93 -3.42
N SER A 337 -9.68 8.12 -2.61
CA SER A 337 -9.60 7.76 -1.20
C SER A 337 -9.61 6.25 -0.97
N LEU A 338 -10.35 5.49 -1.78
CA LEU A 338 -10.44 4.02 -1.67
C LEU A 338 -9.11 3.32 -1.91
N THR A 339 -8.14 3.95 -2.58
CA THR A 339 -6.78 3.39 -2.75
C THR A 339 -6.10 3.08 -1.43
N ALA A 340 -6.50 3.76 -0.34
CA ALA A 340 -5.99 3.51 1.00
C ALA A 340 -6.24 2.07 1.49
N LEU A 341 -7.25 1.38 0.94
CA LEU A 341 -7.61 0.03 1.36
C LEU A 341 -6.76 -1.06 0.69
N TYR A 342 -5.92 -0.74 -0.31
CA TYR A 342 -5.19 -1.78 -1.05
C TYR A 342 -3.91 -1.34 -1.75
N GLY A 343 -3.87 -0.15 -2.36
CA GLY A 343 -2.66 0.39 -2.98
C GLY A 343 -2.18 -0.31 -4.25
N PHE A 344 -0.91 -0.09 -4.58
CA PHE A 344 -0.24 -0.69 -5.74
C PHE A 344 0.12 -2.18 -5.49
N PRO A 345 0.01 -3.09 -6.48
CA PRO A 345 -0.33 -2.88 -7.90
C PRO A 345 -1.83 -2.88 -8.22
N ALA A 346 -2.70 -3.14 -7.24
CA ALA A 346 -4.14 -3.27 -7.49
C ALA A 346 -4.77 -1.96 -8.02
N ASP A 347 -4.32 -0.79 -7.57
CA ASP A 347 -4.70 0.52 -8.15
C ASP A 347 -4.52 0.56 -9.67
N TYR A 348 -3.36 0.09 -10.14
CA TYR A 348 -3.01 0.08 -11.56
C TYR A 348 -3.89 -0.90 -12.33
N ILE A 349 -4.05 -2.12 -11.80
CA ILE A 349 -4.79 -3.20 -12.46
C ILE A 349 -6.26 -2.81 -12.61
N ILE A 350 -6.91 -2.38 -11.51
CA ILE A 350 -8.33 -2.01 -11.50
C ILE A 350 -8.57 -0.83 -12.44
N THR A 351 -7.71 0.19 -12.40
CA THR A 351 -7.85 1.37 -13.27
C THR A 351 -7.74 0.99 -14.74
N ASN A 352 -6.74 0.21 -15.13
CA ASN A 352 -6.58 -0.23 -16.52
C ASN A 352 -7.71 -1.16 -16.98
N GLU A 353 -8.16 -2.08 -16.13
CA GLU A 353 -9.28 -2.95 -16.47
C GLU A 353 -10.56 -2.15 -16.71
N VAL A 354 -10.83 -1.15 -15.86
CA VAL A 354 -11.96 -0.25 -16.05
C VAL A 354 -11.82 0.53 -17.36
N ILE A 355 -10.67 1.14 -17.63
CA ILE A 355 -10.42 1.88 -18.88
C ILE A 355 -10.66 0.98 -20.10
N ASN A 356 -10.09 -0.23 -20.11
CA ASN A 356 -10.23 -1.20 -21.19
C ASN A 356 -11.68 -1.71 -21.34
N SER A 357 -12.46 -1.75 -20.26
CA SER A 357 -13.88 -2.11 -20.31
C SER A 357 -14.79 -1.03 -20.88
N LEU A 358 -14.35 0.24 -20.87
CA LEU A 358 -15.15 1.39 -21.28
C LEU A 358 -15.01 1.74 -22.75
N THR A 359 -13.85 1.46 -23.36
CA THR A 359 -13.61 1.83 -24.76
C THR A 359 -12.60 0.90 -25.46
N LYS A 360 -12.79 0.75 -26.77
CA LYS A 360 -11.86 0.10 -27.70
C LYS A 360 -11.09 1.12 -28.55
N ASP A 361 -11.47 2.40 -28.51
CA ASP A 361 -10.81 3.46 -29.27
C ASP A 361 -9.52 3.93 -28.56
N GLU A 362 -8.42 4.07 -29.31
CA GLU A 362 -7.12 4.41 -28.75
C GLU A 362 -7.07 5.83 -28.18
N LYS A 363 -7.74 6.79 -28.82
CA LYS A 363 -7.75 8.19 -28.35
C LYS A 363 -8.58 8.33 -27.09
N GLU A 364 -9.76 7.70 -27.06
CA GLU A 364 -10.58 7.64 -25.84
C GLU A 364 -9.83 6.95 -24.70
N ARG A 365 -9.08 5.87 -24.99
CA ARG A 365 -8.26 5.19 -24.00
C ARG A 365 -7.15 6.09 -23.46
N GLU A 366 -6.49 6.87 -24.31
CA GLU A 366 -5.45 7.82 -23.90
C GLU A 366 -6.02 8.93 -22.99
N VAL A 367 -7.20 9.46 -23.33
CA VAL A 367 -7.93 10.44 -22.49
C VAL A 367 -8.24 9.85 -21.11
N LEU A 368 -8.80 8.64 -21.05
CA LEU A 368 -9.11 8.00 -19.76
C LEU A 368 -7.84 7.70 -18.95
N THR A 369 -6.80 7.20 -19.61
CA THR A 369 -5.52 6.86 -18.97
C THR A 369 -4.87 8.09 -18.35
N SER A 370 -4.76 9.18 -19.11
CA SER A 370 -4.15 10.43 -18.64
C SER A 370 -4.89 11.07 -17.47
N HIS A 371 -6.23 10.93 -17.42
CA HIS A 371 -7.04 11.51 -16.36
C HIS A 371 -7.18 10.62 -15.11
N MET A 372 -7.30 9.31 -15.28
CA MET A 372 -7.65 8.40 -14.18
C MET A 372 -6.42 7.76 -13.53
N LEU A 373 -5.40 7.41 -14.30
CA LEU A 373 -4.28 6.60 -13.80
C LEU A 373 -3.34 7.38 -12.86
N PRO A 374 -2.86 8.60 -13.20
CA PRO A 374 -1.93 9.31 -12.32
C PRO A 374 -2.49 9.60 -10.92
N PRO A 375 -3.75 10.08 -10.75
CA PRO A 375 -4.29 10.30 -9.43
C PRO A 375 -4.39 9.01 -8.61
N MET A 376 -4.83 7.89 -9.20
CA MET A 376 -4.95 6.61 -8.50
C MET A 376 -3.60 6.13 -7.96
N LEU A 377 -2.54 6.21 -8.79
CA LEU A 377 -1.20 5.78 -8.38
C LEU A 377 -0.59 6.67 -7.30
N VAL A 378 -0.76 8.00 -7.42
CA VAL A 378 -0.24 8.92 -6.42
C VAL A 378 -1.00 8.79 -5.10
N ALA A 379 -2.33 8.65 -5.15
CA ALA A 379 -3.15 8.44 -3.98
C ALA A 379 -2.78 7.15 -3.24
N GLY A 380 -2.71 6.02 -3.97
CA GLY A 380 -2.32 4.73 -3.42
C GLY A 380 -0.94 4.78 -2.78
N PHE A 381 0.02 5.40 -3.45
CA PHE A 381 1.35 5.60 -2.89
C PHE A 381 1.32 6.41 -1.59
N ILE A 382 0.69 7.59 -1.58
CA ILE A 382 0.62 8.46 -0.40
C ILE A 382 -0.07 7.75 0.77
N THR A 383 -1.22 7.15 0.53
CA THR A 383 -2.04 6.51 1.56
C THR A 383 -1.34 5.28 2.16
N VAL A 384 -1.08 4.28 1.31
CA VAL A 384 -0.62 2.95 1.72
C VAL A 384 0.86 2.93 2.12
N THR A 385 1.67 3.85 1.60
CA THR A 385 3.12 3.88 1.88
C THR A 385 3.49 4.90 2.96
N ILE A 386 2.89 6.09 2.92
CA ILE A 386 3.30 7.21 3.76
C ILE A 386 2.42 7.32 4.99
N VAL A 387 1.14 7.60 4.76
CA VAL A 387 0.23 7.99 5.84
C VAL A 387 -0.05 6.81 6.76
N SER A 388 -0.22 5.60 6.20
CA SER A 388 -0.42 4.38 6.97
C SER A 388 0.71 4.07 7.95
N VAL A 389 1.97 4.20 7.52
CA VAL A 389 3.16 3.93 8.34
C VAL A 389 3.30 4.99 9.44
N ILE A 390 3.02 6.25 9.12
CA ILE A 390 2.98 7.33 10.11
C ILE A 390 1.88 7.07 11.14
N LEU A 391 0.66 6.73 10.70
CA LEU A 391 -0.44 6.44 11.60
C LEU A 391 -0.14 5.22 12.47
N ALA A 392 0.38 4.13 11.91
CA ALA A 392 0.77 2.96 12.68
C ALA A 392 1.85 3.29 13.71
N GLY A 393 2.88 4.05 13.33
CA GLY A 393 3.94 4.49 14.24
C GLY A 393 3.45 5.37 15.38
N ILE A 394 2.39 6.17 15.18
CA ILE A 394 1.76 6.97 16.25
C ILE A 394 0.84 6.08 17.10
N PHE A 395 0.00 5.28 16.45
CA PHE A 395 -1.09 4.55 17.10
C PHE A 395 -0.58 3.38 17.93
N VAL A 396 0.55 2.79 17.55
CA VAL A 396 1.19 1.75 18.34
C VAL A 396 1.62 2.26 19.72
N GLY A 397 1.93 3.55 19.87
CA GLY A 397 2.24 4.16 21.16
C GLY A 397 1.03 4.41 22.06
N PHE A 398 -0.18 4.13 21.58
CA PHE A 398 -1.40 4.14 22.39
C PHE A 398 -1.82 2.75 22.91
N LEU A 399 -1.05 1.71 22.56
CA LEU A 399 -1.17 0.34 23.09
C LEU A 399 -0.19 0.18 24.24
#